data_AF-A0A423X1Z3-F1
#
_entry.id   AF-A0A423X1Z3-F1
#
_cell.length_a   1.000
_cell.length_b   1.000
_cell.length_c   1.000
_cell.angle_alpha   90.00
_cell.angle_beta   90.00
_cell.angle_gamma   90.00
#
_symmetry.space_group_name_H-M   'P 1'
#
loop_
_entity.id
_entity.type
_entity.pdbx_description
1 polymer ?
#
loop_
_entity_poly.entity_id
_entity_poly.type
_entity_poly.pdbx_seq_one_letter_code
_entity_poly.pdbx_strand_id
1 'polypeptide(L)'
;MDSFKNLNLGNRLSGFGNTVNQFGSQFTPFASRTFQYTKEQLGQAEDKTQLPPDYIELEKRVDALKQVHQKMLAVTNQYSTEAYDYPSNVKETFNDLGRTVSEKVHLLSSATTPAEAQAALTAPPTAKPQPKTFAHAIARASLASSQLLHQEHNTTGEDPLATALEKFALAEERVGEARMAQDAQIQSRFLAGWNTTLNTNIMFATRARKGVENARLSLDAVKAKAKGTTWKIPVPAVAAAQSPRTEMHESEISPEAQEEIEKAEDEFVTQTEEAVGVMKNVLDTPEPLRNLAELIAAQMEYHKKAYEILSELAPTIEGLQVEQEASRAAN
;
A
#
# COMPACT_ATOMS: atom_id res chain seq x y z
N MET A 1 -32.88 26.54 -19.62
CA MET A 1 -31.76 26.94 -18.73
C MET A 1 -31.05 25.66 -18.34
N ASP A 2 -30.12 25.33 -19.21
CA ASP A 2 -29.41 24.07 -19.31
C ASP A 2 -28.32 23.93 -18.25
N SER A 3 -28.20 22.74 -17.67
CA SER A 3 -26.90 22.17 -17.26
C SER A 3 -27.06 20.68 -16.93
N PHE A 4 -27.21 19.87 -17.98
CA PHE A 4 -26.85 18.46 -17.97
C PHE A 4 -26.33 18.10 -19.36
N LYS A 5 -25.01 17.96 -19.52
CA LYS A 5 -24.36 17.06 -20.50
C LYS A 5 -22.83 17.07 -20.38
N ASN A 6 -22.27 15.89 -20.62
CA ASN A 6 -20.88 15.55 -20.95
C ASN A 6 -19.83 15.52 -19.84
N LEU A 7 -19.78 14.40 -19.10
CA LEU A 7 -18.51 13.84 -18.65
C LEU A 7 -17.86 13.11 -19.85
N ASN A 8 -16.83 13.75 -20.41
CA ASN A 8 -16.00 13.22 -21.47
C ASN A 8 -15.08 12.12 -20.91
N LEU A 9 -15.41 10.85 -21.17
CA LEU A 9 -14.63 9.68 -20.78
C LEU A 9 -13.40 9.44 -21.70
N GLY A 10 -13.12 10.35 -22.64
CA GLY A 10 -12.04 10.19 -23.64
C GLY A 10 -10.64 10.69 -23.26
N ASN A 11 -10.45 11.35 -22.11
CA ASN A 11 -9.18 12.06 -21.83
C ASN A 11 -8.17 11.35 -20.91
N ARG A 12 -8.41 10.11 -20.47
CA ARG A 12 -7.47 9.40 -19.55
C ARG A 12 -6.42 8.51 -20.22
N LEU A 13 -6.38 8.42 -21.55
CA LEU A 13 -5.30 7.72 -22.30
C LEU A 13 -4.33 8.67 -23.04
N SER A 14 -4.61 9.98 -23.08
CA SER A 14 -3.77 10.96 -23.80
C SER A 14 -2.51 11.40 -23.02
N GLY A 15 -2.43 11.13 -21.72
CA GLY A 15 -1.32 11.57 -20.87
C GLY A 15 -0.02 10.76 -21.03
N PHE A 16 -0.12 9.53 -21.53
CA PHE A 16 1.04 8.66 -21.71
C PHE A 16 1.82 9.00 -22.98
N GLY A 17 1.14 9.40 -24.06
CA GLY A 17 1.77 9.73 -25.34
C GLY A 17 2.48 11.09 -25.37
N ASN A 18 1.96 12.10 -24.66
CA ASN A 18 2.56 13.45 -24.66
C ASN A 18 3.78 13.56 -23.75
N THR A 19 3.90 12.69 -22.75
CA THR A 19 5.08 12.65 -21.87
C THR A 19 6.30 12.11 -22.63
N VAL A 20 6.12 11.19 -23.58
CA VAL A 20 7.21 10.61 -24.41
C VAL A 20 7.83 11.62 -25.39
N ASN A 21 7.04 12.52 -25.98
CA ASN A 21 7.54 13.48 -26.98
C ASN A 21 8.35 14.65 -26.38
N GLN A 22 8.26 14.90 -25.07
CA GLN A 22 9.01 15.96 -24.41
C GLN A 22 10.39 15.51 -23.89
N PHE A 23 10.69 14.20 -23.96
CA PHE A 23 11.99 13.65 -23.57
C PHE A 23 13.07 13.77 -24.67
N GLY A 24 12.72 14.06 -25.92
CA GLY A 24 13.67 14.02 -27.04
C GLY A 24 14.73 15.12 -27.13
N SER A 25 14.68 16.18 -26.30
CA SER A 25 15.51 17.39 -26.51
C SER A 25 16.49 17.76 -25.39
N GLN A 26 16.72 16.91 -24.39
CA GLN A 26 17.69 17.17 -23.32
C GLN A 26 18.60 15.97 -22.94
N PHE A 27 18.70 14.97 -23.80
CA PHE A 27 19.72 13.92 -23.66
C PHE A 27 21.08 14.44 -24.16
N THR A 28 21.80 15.13 -23.28
CA THR A 28 23.25 15.33 -23.45
C THR A 28 23.94 13.99 -23.15
N PRO A 29 24.99 13.55 -23.90
CA PRO A 29 25.67 12.29 -23.61
C PRO A 29 26.46 12.41 -22.30
N PHE A 30 25.77 12.10 -21.20
CA PHE A 30 26.29 12.17 -19.83
C PHE A 30 27.41 11.15 -19.57
N ALA A 31 27.48 10.09 -20.39
CA ALA A 31 28.41 8.98 -20.23
C ALA A 31 29.88 9.32 -20.55
N SER A 32 30.17 10.21 -21.51
CA SER A 32 31.54 10.41 -22.00
C SER A 32 32.48 11.07 -20.97
N ARG A 33 31.99 12.03 -20.18
CA ARG A 33 32.85 12.84 -19.29
C ARG A 33 33.09 12.20 -17.91
N THR A 34 32.10 11.49 -17.38
CA THR A 34 32.20 10.89 -16.04
C THR A 34 33.05 9.61 -16.07
N PHE A 35 32.98 8.83 -17.15
CA PHE A 35 33.75 7.59 -17.29
C PHE A 35 35.26 7.82 -17.47
N GLN A 36 35.63 8.95 -18.10
CA GLN A 36 37.02 9.33 -18.33
C GLN A 36 37.72 9.76 -17.02
N TYR A 37 36.99 10.39 -16.10
CA TYR A 37 37.51 10.81 -14.79
C TYR A 37 37.77 9.62 -13.83
N THR A 38 36.96 8.57 -13.90
CA THR A 38 37.16 7.35 -13.09
C THR A 38 38.29 6.47 -13.60
N LYS A 39 38.68 6.61 -14.88
CA LYS A 39 39.81 5.88 -15.49
C LYS A 39 41.16 6.30 -14.90
N GLU A 40 41.28 7.51 -14.36
CA GLU A 40 42.57 8.10 -13.94
C GLU A 40 42.87 7.99 -12.43
N GLN A 41 41.88 7.69 -11.57
CA GLN A 41 42.08 7.73 -10.11
C GLN A 41 42.31 6.38 -9.41
N LEU A 42 42.33 5.25 -10.12
CA LEU A 42 42.20 3.95 -9.44
C LEU A 42 43.08 2.82 -9.98
N GLY A 43 44.40 3.03 -9.93
CA GLY A 43 45.39 2.02 -10.31
C GLY A 43 45.57 0.84 -9.33
N GLN A 44 44.57 0.42 -8.53
CA GLN A 44 44.69 -0.74 -7.62
C GLN A 44 43.39 -1.55 -7.35
N ALA A 45 42.32 -1.47 -8.16
CA ALA A 45 41.17 -2.38 -8.08
C ALA A 45 40.87 -3.06 -9.45
N GLU A 46 41.92 -3.59 -10.07
CA GLU A 46 42.12 -3.68 -11.52
C GLU A 46 41.19 -4.58 -12.36
N ASP A 47 40.22 -5.30 -11.80
CA ASP A 47 39.37 -6.22 -12.61
C ASP A 47 37.85 -6.10 -12.39
N LYS A 48 37.35 -5.10 -11.66
CA LYS A 48 35.90 -4.90 -11.51
C LYS A 48 35.45 -3.57 -12.12
N THR A 49 34.60 -3.65 -13.14
CA THR A 49 33.96 -2.46 -13.72
C THR A 49 33.18 -1.72 -12.64
N GLN A 50 33.45 -0.42 -12.47
CA GLN A 50 32.76 0.40 -11.48
C GLN A 50 31.49 1.02 -12.05
N LEU A 51 30.49 1.15 -11.19
CA LEU A 51 29.26 1.88 -11.51
C LEU A 51 29.46 3.37 -11.20
N PRO A 52 28.87 4.29 -12.00
CA PRO A 52 28.94 5.71 -11.70
C PRO A 52 28.39 6.05 -10.30
N PRO A 53 28.97 7.03 -9.58
CA PRO A 53 28.49 7.42 -8.25
C PRO A 53 27.00 7.80 -8.23
N ASP A 54 26.54 8.56 -9.23
CA ASP A 54 25.14 8.99 -9.35
C ASP A 54 24.19 7.81 -9.56
N TYR A 55 24.63 6.77 -10.28
CA TYR A 55 23.87 5.54 -10.44
C TYR A 55 23.68 4.84 -9.10
N ILE A 56 24.76 4.71 -8.31
CA ILE A 56 24.71 4.10 -6.97
C ILE A 56 23.79 4.89 -6.03
N GLU A 57 23.79 6.22 -6.12
CA GLU A 57 22.87 7.06 -5.35
C GLU A 57 21.41 6.79 -5.75
N LEU A 58 21.11 6.73 -7.05
CA LEU A 58 19.77 6.40 -7.55
C LEU A 58 19.31 5.03 -7.04
N GLU A 59 20.18 4.02 -7.08
CA GLU A 59 19.88 2.70 -6.53
C GLU A 59 19.46 2.76 -5.05
N LYS A 60 20.26 3.46 -4.22
CA LYS A 60 19.96 3.63 -2.79
C LYS A 60 18.62 4.31 -2.57
N ARG A 61 18.29 5.33 -3.37
CA ARG A 61 17.01 6.05 -3.28
C ARG A 61 15.83 5.18 -3.69
N VAL A 62 15.97 4.38 -4.75
CA VAL A 62 14.93 3.41 -5.17
C VAL A 62 14.74 2.31 -4.12
N ASP A 63 15.83 1.81 -3.52
CA ASP A 63 15.76 0.82 -2.44
C ASP A 63 15.09 1.38 -1.19
N ALA A 64 15.40 2.63 -0.83
CA ALA A 64 14.72 3.33 0.25
C ALA A 64 13.22 3.48 -0.07
N LEU A 65 12.85 3.89 -1.29
CA LEU A 65 11.46 4.03 -1.71
C LEU A 65 10.70 2.69 -1.63
N LYS A 66 11.34 1.58 -2.01
CA LYS A 66 10.79 0.23 -1.86
C LYS A 66 10.51 -0.11 -0.40
N GLN A 67 11.48 0.16 0.49
CA GLN A 67 11.30 -0.09 1.92
C GLN A 67 10.19 0.79 2.51
N VAL A 68 10.08 2.05 2.10
CA VAL A 68 8.97 2.93 2.51
C VAL A 68 7.63 2.30 2.11
N HIS A 69 7.52 1.80 0.88
CA HIS A 69 6.29 1.17 0.43
C HIS A 69 5.92 -0.07 1.24
N GLN A 70 6.90 -0.94 1.48
CA GLN A 70 6.73 -2.17 2.26
C GLN A 70 6.36 -1.89 3.72
N LYS A 71 7.04 -0.93 4.36
CA LYS A 71 6.76 -0.54 5.75
C LYS A 71 5.35 0.02 5.93
N MET A 72 4.91 0.86 4.99
CA MET A 72 3.54 1.39 5.03
C MET A 72 2.52 0.27 4.86
N LEU A 73 2.66 -0.60 3.84
CA LEU A 73 1.73 -1.71 3.62
C LEU A 73 1.67 -2.69 4.78
N ALA A 74 2.78 -2.92 5.48
CA ALA A 74 2.81 -3.83 6.63
C ALA A 74 1.79 -3.44 7.72
N VAL A 75 1.49 -2.15 7.87
CA VAL A 75 0.51 -1.65 8.84
C VAL A 75 -0.83 -1.39 8.17
N THR A 76 -0.84 -0.70 7.04
CA THR A 76 -2.08 -0.22 6.42
C THR A 76 -2.89 -1.32 5.74
N ASN A 77 -2.29 -2.47 5.42
CA ASN A 77 -3.05 -3.63 4.94
C ASN A 77 -4.07 -4.11 5.98
N GLN A 78 -3.94 -3.71 7.24
CA GLN A 78 -4.92 -4.00 8.27
C GLN A 78 -6.31 -3.44 7.93
N TYR A 79 -6.40 -2.34 7.16
CA TYR A 79 -7.68 -1.80 6.65
C TYR A 79 -8.43 -2.76 5.71
N SER A 80 -7.78 -3.83 5.23
CA SER A 80 -8.43 -4.91 4.47
C SER A 80 -9.09 -5.96 5.37
N THR A 81 -8.82 -5.93 6.67
CA THR A 81 -9.34 -6.90 7.66
C THR A 81 -10.48 -6.27 8.43
N GLU A 82 -11.72 -6.51 8.04
CA GLU A 82 -12.89 -5.84 8.64
C GLU A 82 -12.92 -5.85 10.19
N ALA A 83 -12.47 -6.92 10.84
CA ALA A 83 -12.46 -7.06 12.30
C ALA A 83 -11.20 -6.49 12.99
N TYR A 84 -10.43 -5.60 12.37
CA TYR A 84 -9.13 -5.17 12.90
C TYR A 84 -9.18 -4.43 14.24
N ASP A 85 -10.26 -3.72 14.52
CA ASP A 85 -10.50 -2.98 15.76
C ASP A 85 -11.27 -3.82 16.79
N TYR A 86 -11.70 -5.02 16.41
CA TYR A 86 -12.45 -5.94 17.25
C TYR A 86 -12.01 -7.39 17.01
N PRO A 87 -10.79 -7.77 17.44
CA PRO A 87 -10.27 -9.11 17.25
C PRO A 87 -11.09 -10.15 18.02
N SER A 88 -11.24 -11.33 17.42
CA SER A 88 -12.19 -12.41 17.75
C SER A 88 -12.00 -13.13 19.10
N ASN A 89 -11.45 -12.48 20.12
CA ASN A 89 -11.32 -13.05 21.46
C ASN A 89 -12.61 -12.95 22.29
N VAL A 90 -13.64 -12.29 21.76
CA VAL A 90 -14.96 -12.19 22.40
C VAL A 90 -15.85 -13.31 21.86
N LYS A 91 -16.36 -14.16 22.76
CA LYS A 91 -17.35 -15.20 22.45
C LYS A 91 -18.65 -14.54 21.98
N GLU A 92 -18.73 -14.12 20.73
CA GLU A 92 -19.98 -13.62 20.16
C GLU A 92 -20.93 -14.80 19.92
N THR A 93 -22.15 -14.69 20.46
CA THR A 93 -23.23 -15.63 20.21
C THR A 93 -23.68 -15.50 18.76
N PHE A 94 -23.48 -16.53 17.95
CA PHE A 94 -23.77 -16.56 16.50
C PHE A 94 -25.22 -16.21 16.11
N ASN A 95 -26.16 -16.21 17.07
CA ASN A 95 -27.55 -15.82 16.82
C ASN A 95 -27.74 -14.31 16.61
N ASP A 96 -26.79 -13.47 17.02
CA ASP A 96 -26.95 -12.01 16.97
C ASP A 96 -26.52 -11.36 15.64
N LEU A 97 -25.82 -12.12 14.78
CA LEU A 97 -25.14 -11.65 13.57
C LEU A 97 -26.03 -11.55 12.32
N GLY A 98 -27.32 -11.90 12.44
CA GLY A 98 -28.21 -12.04 11.29
C GLY A 98 -28.72 -10.71 10.70
N ARG A 99 -28.86 -9.65 11.51
CA ARG A 99 -29.51 -8.39 11.08
C ARG A 99 -28.79 -7.17 11.60
N THR A 100 -28.92 -6.08 10.87
CA THR A 100 -28.44 -4.76 11.28
C THR A 100 -29.26 -4.23 12.48
N VAL A 101 -28.66 -3.36 13.28
CA VAL A 101 -29.31 -2.81 14.49
C VAL A 101 -30.50 -1.94 14.09
N SER A 102 -30.38 -1.19 13.00
CA SER A 102 -31.43 -0.33 12.46
C SER A 102 -32.63 -1.14 11.98
N GLU A 103 -32.40 -2.29 11.35
CA GLU A 103 -33.48 -3.22 10.98
C GLU A 103 -34.18 -3.77 12.22
N LYS A 104 -33.42 -4.18 13.25
CA LYS A 104 -33.98 -4.68 14.51
C LYS A 104 -34.83 -3.60 15.20
N VAL A 105 -34.34 -2.36 15.31
CA VAL A 105 -35.11 -1.25 15.91
C VAL A 105 -36.36 -0.94 15.09
N HIS A 106 -36.27 -0.91 13.75
CA HIS A 106 -37.44 -0.67 12.91
C HIS A 106 -38.52 -1.75 13.08
N LEU A 107 -38.12 -3.01 13.13
CA LEU A 107 -39.03 -4.13 13.38
C LEU A 107 -39.66 -4.07 14.78
N LEU A 108 -38.91 -3.62 15.78
CA LEU A 108 -39.44 -3.42 17.14
C LEU A 108 -40.45 -2.26 17.18
N SER A 109 -40.16 -1.16 16.48
CA SER A 109 -41.05 0.00 16.41
C SER A 109 -42.38 -0.27 15.69
N SER A 110 -42.43 -1.32 14.87
CA SER A 110 -43.62 -1.73 14.10
C SER A 110 -44.39 -2.88 14.74
N ALA A 111 -43.82 -3.56 15.74
CA ALA A 111 -44.50 -4.61 16.47
C ALA A 111 -45.53 -4.03 17.44
N THR A 112 -46.76 -4.53 17.42
CA THR A 112 -47.83 -4.06 18.31
C THR A 112 -47.97 -4.90 19.58
N THR A 113 -47.34 -6.08 19.62
CA THR A 113 -47.31 -6.96 20.78
C THR A 113 -45.91 -7.54 21.04
N PRO A 114 -45.59 -7.93 22.29
CA PRO A 114 -44.33 -8.60 22.61
C PRO A 114 -44.11 -9.91 21.83
N ALA A 115 -45.19 -10.63 21.52
CA ALA A 115 -45.14 -11.86 20.73
C ALA A 115 -44.76 -11.58 19.27
N GLU A 116 -45.29 -10.51 18.67
CA GLU A 116 -44.89 -10.04 17.34
C GLU A 116 -43.44 -9.58 17.29
N ALA A 117 -42.98 -8.86 18.32
CA ALA A 117 -41.59 -8.41 18.44
C ALA A 117 -40.61 -9.60 18.48
N GLN A 118 -40.91 -10.62 19.29
CA GLN A 118 -40.08 -11.82 19.39
C GLN A 118 -40.07 -12.64 18.08
N ALA A 119 -41.23 -12.77 17.42
CA ALA A 119 -41.33 -13.45 16.13
C ALA A 119 -40.59 -12.70 15.02
N ALA A 120 -40.66 -11.37 15.03
CA ALA A 120 -39.94 -10.52 14.09
C ALA A 120 -38.43 -10.72 14.22
N LEU A 121 -37.87 -10.68 15.44
CA LEU A 121 -36.42 -10.80 15.69
C LEU A 121 -35.84 -12.20 15.42
N THR A 122 -36.64 -13.26 15.54
CA THR A 122 -36.19 -14.66 15.36
C THR A 122 -36.37 -15.20 13.93
N ALA A 123 -37.09 -14.47 13.07
CA ALA A 123 -37.26 -14.88 11.68
C ALA A 123 -35.91 -14.90 10.91
N PRO A 124 -35.71 -15.84 9.96
CA PRO A 124 -34.45 -15.96 9.23
C PRO A 124 -34.04 -14.62 8.58
N PRO A 125 -32.77 -14.19 8.72
CA PRO A 125 -32.33 -12.94 8.13
C PRO A 125 -32.30 -13.02 6.60
N THR A 126 -32.90 -12.04 5.94
CA THR A 126 -32.79 -11.83 4.48
C THR A 126 -31.67 -10.86 4.11
N ALA A 127 -31.00 -10.26 5.10
CA ALA A 127 -30.00 -9.20 4.96
C ALA A 127 -28.56 -9.72 4.86
N LYS A 128 -27.64 -8.83 4.47
CA LYS A 128 -26.19 -9.10 4.43
C LYS A 128 -25.67 -9.41 5.86
N PRO A 129 -24.64 -10.26 6.00
CA PRO A 129 -24.00 -10.50 7.30
C PRO A 129 -23.62 -9.18 7.95
N GLN A 130 -23.92 -9.03 9.25
CA GLN A 130 -23.65 -7.77 9.93
C GLN A 130 -22.13 -7.51 9.99
N PRO A 131 -21.67 -6.27 9.79
CA PRO A 131 -20.25 -5.98 9.87
C PRO A 131 -19.68 -6.23 11.28
N LYS A 132 -18.39 -6.58 11.30
CA LYS A 132 -17.62 -7.01 12.47
C LYS A 132 -16.68 -5.92 13.01
N THR A 133 -16.94 -4.67 12.68
CA THR A 133 -16.21 -3.54 13.28
C THR A 133 -16.57 -3.44 14.76
N PHE A 134 -15.69 -2.83 15.56
CA PHE A 134 -15.99 -2.57 16.97
C PHE A 134 -17.28 -1.76 17.21
N ALA A 135 -17.54 -0.72 16.42
CA ALA A 135 -18.74 0.12 16.55
C ALA A 135 -20.04 -0.70 16.37
N HIS A 136 -20.09 -1.55 15.34
CA HIS A 136 -21.19 -2.50 15.15
C HIS A 136 -21.35 -3.50 16.32
N ALA A 137 -20.25 -3.93 16.96
CA ALA A 137 -20.31 -4.77 18.15
C ALA A 137 -20.89 -4.02 19.37
N ILE A 138 -20.50 -2.75 19.58
CA ILE A 138 -21.09 -1.87 20.59
C ILE A 138 -22.59 -1.67 20.32
N ALA A 139 -22.96 -1.43 19.05
CA ALA A 139 -24.35 -1.25 18.65
C ALA A 139 -25.20 -2.49 18.99
N ARG A 140 -24.72 -3.69 18.66
CA ARG A 140 -25.38 -4.95 19.05
C ARG A 140 -25.54 -5.08 20.56
N ALA A 141 -24.46 -4.89 21.30
CA ALA A 141 -24.47 -5.03 22.76
C ALA A 141 -25.43 -4.03 23.43
N SER A 142 -25.46 -2.79 22.93
CA SER A 142 -26.34 -1.73 23.43
C SER A 142 -27.81 -2.05 23.16
N LEU A 143 -28.14 -2.51 21.94
CA LEU A 143 -29.50 -2.92 21.61
C LEU A 143 -29.96 -4.13 22.45
N ALA A 144 -29.12 -5.16 22.59
CA ALA A 144 -29.43 -6.32 23.42
C ALA A 144 -29.64 -5.93 24.90
N SER A 145 -28.85 -4.99 25.40
CA SER A 145 -29.00 -4.47 26.77
C SER A 145 -30.30 -3.68 26.94
N SER A 146 -30.69 -2.85 25.96
CA SER A 146 -31.99 -2.17 25.97
C SER A 146 -33.14 -3.16 26.03
N GLN A 147 -33.10 -4.21 25.20
CA GLN A 147 -34.15 -5.24 25.18
C GLN A 147 -34.27 -5.97 26.50
N LEU A 148 -33.14 -6.28 27.15
CA LEU A 148 -33.13 -6.91 28.48
C LEU A 148 -33.82 -6.02 29.51
N LEU A 149 -33.53 -4.72 29.51
CA LEU A 149 -34.19 -3.77 30.42
C LEU A 149 -35.70 -3.67 30.13
N HIS A 150 -36.10 -3.58 28.86
CA HIS A 150 -37.52 -3.55 28.49
C HIS A 150 -38.28 -4.82 28.89
N GLN A 151 -37.63 -5.99 28.89
CA GLN A 151 -38.25 -7.26 29.29
C GLN A 151 -38.46 -7.37 30.81
N GLU A 152 -37.49 -6.89 31.59
CA GLU A 152 -37.54 -6.97 33.06
C GLU A 152 -38.34 -5.81 33.69
N HIS A 153 -38.48 -4.68 32.99
CA HIS A 153 -39.21 -3.51 33.47
C HIS A 153 -40.73 -3.73 33.42
N ASN A 154 -41.31 -4.18 34.54
CA ASN A 154 -42.74 -4.45 34.71
C ASN A 154 -43.55 -3.22 35.22
N THR A 155 -42.96 -2.03 35.25
CA THR A 155 -43.61 -0.82 35.79
C THR A 155 -44.13 0.10 34.67
N THR A 156 -45.12 0.94 34.99
CA THR A 156 -45.80 1.81 34.02
C THR A 156 -44.90 3.01 33.66
N GLY A 157 -44.04 2.85 32.67
CA GLY A 157 -43.15 3.89 32.15
C GLY A 157 -42.01 3.32 31.28
N GLU A 158 -41.43 4.14 30.41
CA GLU A 158 -40.21 3.79 29.67
C GLU A 158 -38.99 3.87 30.61
N ASP A 159 -38.07 2.92 30.51
CA ASP A 159 -36.80 2.94 31.23
C ASP A 159 -35.84 3.92 30.51
N PRO A 160 -35.41 5.03 31.15
CA PRO A 160 -34.57 6.03 30.49
C PRO A 160 -33.23 5.46 29.98
N LEU A 161 -32.68 4.46 30.67
CA LEU A 161 -31.44 3.80 30.26
C LEU A 161 -31.68 2.89 29.05
N ALA A 162 -32.82 2.19 28.99
CA ALA A 162 -33.19 1.41 27.82
C ALA A 162 -33.32 2.30 26.57
N THR A 163 -34.04 3.42 26.69
CA THR A 163 -34.16 4.43 25.62
C THR A 163 -32.80 5.00 25.22
N ALA A 164 -31.93 5.32 26.17
CA ALA A 164 -30.57 5.80 25.89
C ALA A 164 -29.74 4.78 25.11
N LEU A 165 -29.80 3.50 25.51
CA LEU A 165 -29.07 2.40 24.87
C LEU A 165 -29.55 2.12 23.44
N GLU A 166 -30.85 2.25 23.17
CA GLU A 166 -31.39 2.16 21.81
C GLU A 166 -30.87 3.26 20.89
N LYS A 167 -30.88 4.51 21.38
CA LYS A 167 -30.37 5.65 20.61
C LYS A 167 -28.86 5.57 20.39
N PHE A 168 -28.12 5.11 21.40
CA PHE A 168 -26.68 4.86 21.30
C PHE A 168 -26.39 3.74 20.30
N ALA A 169 -27.18 2.67 20.29
CA ALA A 169 -27.03 1.57 19.34
C ALA A 169 -27.15 2.04 17.88
N LEU A 170 -28.15 2.87 17.57
CA LEU A 170 -28.32 3.45 16.23
C LEU A 170 -27.19 4.40 15.83
N ALA A 171 -26.67 5.18 16.78
CA ALA A 171 -25.54 6.07 16.52
C ALA A 171 -24.26 5.27 16.21
N GLU A 172 -23.94 4.26 17.01
CA GLU A 172 -22.77 3.40 16.83
C GLU A 172 -22.85 2.56 15.54
N GLU A 173 -24.05 2.17 15.10
CA GLU A 173 -24.25 1.58 13.79
C GLU A 173 -23.88 2.56 12.66
N ARG A 174 -24.33 3.82 12.73
CA ARG A 174 -23.94 4.86 11.76
C ARG A 174 -22.43 5.13 11.77
N VAL A 175 -21.80 5.10 12.95
CA VAL A 175 -20.33 5.23 13.08
C VAL A 175 -19.63 4.04 12.42
N GLY A 176 -20.13 2.83 12.65
CA GLY A 176 -19.65 1.61 12.00
C GLY A 176 -19.75 1.66 10.48
N GLU A 177 -20.86 2.15 9.93
CA GLU A 177 -21.02 2.32 8.48
C GLU A 177 -20.04 3.37 7.91
N ALA A 178 -19.82 4.48 8.62
CA ALA A 178 -18.80 5.46 8.25
C ALA A 178 -17.39 4.85 8.24
N ARG A 179 -17.09 3.95 9.17
CA ARG A 179 -15.83 3.18 9.22
C ARG A 179 -15.70 2.24 8.02
N MET A 180 -16.76 1.50 7.68
CA MET A 180 -16.76 0.64 6.49
C MET A 180 -16.51 1.44 5.21
N ALA A 181 -17.09 2.64 5.10
CA ALA A 181 -16.84 3.55 3.98
C ALA A 181 -15.38 4.01 3.91
N GLN A 182 -14.77 4.35 5.05
CA GLN A 182 -13.33 4.69 5.15
C GLN A 182 -12.47 3.54 4.61
N ASP A 183 -12.69 2.34 5.12
CA ASP A 183 -11.87 1.19 4.75
C ASP A 183 -11.98 0.89 3.25
N ALA A 184 -13.19 0.97 2.69
CA ALA A 184 -13.41 0.80 1.25
C ALA A 184 -12.65 1.86 0.41
N GLN A 185 -12.65 3.11 0.85
CA GLN A 185 -11.87 4.18 0.20
C GLN A 185 -10.36 3.92 0.31
N ILE A 186 -9.86 3.55 1.50
CA ILE A 186 -8.44 3.26 1.73
C ILE A 186 -7.99 2.07 0.88
N GLN A 187 -8.77 0.99 0.83
CA GLN A 187 -8.46 -0.19 0.02
C GLN A 187 -8.39 0.15 -1.47
N SER A 188 -9.40 0.84 -1.99
CA SER A 188 -9.52 1.12 -3.42
C SER A 188 -8.58 2.22 -3.94
N ARG A 189 -8.22 3.21 -3.10
CA ARG A 189 -7.46 4.38 -3.53
C ARG A 189 -6.02 4.40 -3.01
N PHE A 190 -5.82 4.09 -1.75
CA PHE A 190 -4.47 4.06 -1.16
C PHE A 190 -3.80 2.71 -1.38
N LEU A 191 -4.34 1.61 -0.86
CA LEU A 191 -3.68 0.30 -0.91
C LEU A 191 -3.47 -0.19 -2.34
N ALA A 192 -4.46 0.00 -3.22
CA ALA A 192 -4.34 -0.36 -4.64
C ALA A 192 -3.19 0.40 -5.32
N GLY A 193 -3.19 1.73 -5.27
CA GLY A 193 -2.16 2.56 -5.91
C GLY A 193 -0.76 2.36 -5.33
N TRP A 194 -0.69 2.14 -4.01
CA TRP A 194 0.55 1.87 -3.31
C TRP A 194 1.13 0.49 -3.68
N ASN A 195 0.29 -0.54 -3.79
CA ASN A 195 0.68 -1.85 -4.30
C ASN A 195 1.11 -1.79 -5.78
N THR A 196 0.42 -1.03 -6.63
CA THR A 196 0.84 -0.84 -8.03
C THR A 196 2.23 -0.23 -8.13
N THR A 197 2.52 0.81 -7.34
CA THR A 197 3.85 1.43 -7.33
C THR A 197 4.93 0.42 -6.91
N LEU A 198 4.66 -0.39 -5.87
CA LEU A 198 5.59 -1.41 -5.39
C LEU A 198 5.81 -2.56 -6.39
N ASN A 199 4.73 -3.11 -6.94
CA ASN A 199 4.76 -4.35 -7.73
C ASN A 199 5.01 -4.11 -9.23
N THR A 200 4.87 -2.87 -9.70
CA THR A 200 5.06 -2.51 -11.11
C THR A 200 6.24 -1.56 -11.27
N ASN A 201 6.12 -0.32 -10.79
CA ASN A 201 7.11 0.73 -11.05
C ASN A 201 8.47 0.38 -10.43
N ILE A 202 8.50 0.05 -9.14
CA ILE A 202 9.73 -0.35 -8.43
C ILE A 202 10.27 -1.69 -8.95
N MET A 203 9.40 -2.59 -9.39
CA MET A 203 9.82 -3.86 -10.03
C MET A 203 10.50 -3.64 -11.39
N PHE A 204 10.08 -2.65 -12.18
CA PHE A 204 10.79 -2.28 -13.40
C PHE A 204 12.20 -1.76 -13.10
N ALA A 205 12.37 -0.87 -12.11
CA ALA A 205 13.69 -0.43 -11.68
C ALA A 205 14.55 -1.60 -11.16
N THR A 206 13.95 -2.53 -10.39
CA THR A 206 14.66 -3.74 -9.92
C THR A 206 15.14 -4.62 -11.07
N ARG A 207 14.35 -4.77 -12.13
CA ARG A 207 14.74 -5.54 -13.32
C ARG A 207 15.85 -4.83 -14.11
N ALA A 208 15.74 -3.53 -14.33
CA ALA A 208 16.75 -2.75 -15.04
C ALA A 208 18.12 -2.82 -14.33
N ARG A 209 18.13 -2.70 -12.99
CA ARG A 209 19.36 -2.86 -12.20
C ARG A 209 20.00 -4.25 -12.33
N LYS A 210 19.18 -5.31 -12.42
CA LYS A 210 19.71 -6.66 -12.71
C LYS A 210 20.31 -6.74 -14.11
N GLY A 211 19.74 -6.04 -15.09
CA GLY A 211 20.31 -5.90 -16.44
C GLY A 211 21.70 -5.28 -16.41
N VAL A 212 21.85 -4.16 -15.68
CA VAL A 212 23.15 -3.49 -15.48
C VAL A 212 24.18 -4.41 -14.82
N GLU A 213 23.81 -5.12 -13.74
CA GLU A 213 24.73 -6.04 -13.07
C GLU A 213 25.15 -7.18 -14.00
N ASN A 214 24.23 -7.74 -14.79
CA ASN A 214 24.55 -8.77 -15.77
C ASN A 214 25.51 -8.25 -16.86
N ALA A 215 25.22 -7.06 -17.42
CA ALA A 215 26.09 -6.45 -18.44
C ALA A 215 27.48 -6.12 -17.88
N ARG A 216 27.56 -5.65 -16.61
CA ARG A 216 28.82 -5.43 -15.92
C ARG A 216 29.63 -6.72 -15.79
N LEU A 217 29.00 -7.80 -15.33
CA LEU A 217 29.65 -9.10 -15.18
C LEU A 217 30.09 -9.68 -16.54
N SER A 218 29.30 -9.48 -17.60
CA SER A 218 29.66 -9.86 -18.97
C SER A 218 30.89 -9.08 -19.46
N LEU A 219 30.92 -7.77 -19.23
CA LEU A 219 32.07 -6.92 -19.59
C LEU A 219 33.34 -7.34 -18.82
N ASP A 220 33.22 -7.58 -17.51
CA ASP A 220 34.33 -8.07 -16.68
C ASP A 220 34.86 -9.43 -17.20
N ALA A 221 33.96 -10.35 -17.56
CA ALA A 221 34.33 -11.67 -18.09
C ALA A 221 35.02 -11.59 -19.47
N VAL A 222 34.53 -10.74 -20.38
CA VAL A 222 35.13 -10.53 -21.70
C VAL A 222 36.52 -9.90 -21.57
N LYS A 223 36.67 -8.89 -20.69
CA LYS A 223 37.98 -8.28 -20.38
C LYS A 223 38.97 -9.28 -19.80
N ALA A 224 38.54 -10.13 -18.86
CA ALA A 224 39.40 -11.17 -18.28
C ALA A 224 39.84 -12.23 -19.31
N LYS A 225 38.93 -12.63 -20.21
CA LYS A 225 39.22 -13.54 -21.33
C LYS A 225 40.25 -12.93 -22.29
N ALA A 226 40.08 -11.65 -22.65
CA ALA A 226 40.96 -10.93 -23.56
C ALA A 226 42.38 -10.71 -23.00
N LYS A 227 42.51 -10.48 -21.69
CA LYS A 227 43.80 -10.38 -20.98
C LYS A 227 44.51 -11.74 -20.78
N GLY A 228 43.90 -12.85 -21.21
CA GLY A 228 44.48 -14.19 -21.02
C GLY A 228 44.50 -14.65 -19.55
N THR A 229 43.69 -14.04 -18.68
CA THR A 229 43.62 -14.35 -17.24
C THR A 229 42.83 -15.63 -16.94
N THR A 230 42.50 -16.42 -17.96
CA THR A 230 41.84 -17.73 -17.82
C THR A 230 42.71 -18.66 -16.98
N TRP A 231 42.22 -18.95 -15.77
CA TRP A 231 42.70 -19.90 -14.76
C TRP A 231 43.79 -20.87 -15.23
N LYS A 232 45.06 -20.59 -14.88
CA LYS A 232 46.16 -21.57 -15.02
C LYS A 232 46.02 -22.63 -13.92
N ILE A 233 45.54 -23.82 -14.27
CA ILE A 233 45.59 -25.01 -13.39
C ILE A 233 47.05 -25.21 -12.96
N PRO A 234 47.39 -25.27 -11.66
CA PRO A 234 48.74 -25.57 -11.23
C PRO A 234 49.01 -27.05 -11.50
N VAL A 235 49.65 -27.34 -12.61
CA VAL A 235 50.17 -28.68 -12.92
C VAL A 235 51.39 -28.94 -12.02
N PRO A 236 51.55 -30.11 -11.38
CA PRO A 236 52.67 -30.39 -10.49
C PRO A 236 54.02 -30.23 -11.19
N ALA A 237 54.97 -29.62 -10.47
CA ALA A 237 56.26 -29.11 -10.94
C ALA A 237 57.32 -30.16 -11.37
N VAL A 238 56.92 -31.30 -11.95
CA VAL A 238 57.85 -32.37 -12.38
C VAL A 238 58.04 -32.50 -13.89
N ALA A 239 57.42 -31.63 -14.71
CA ALA A 239 57.61 -31.63 -16.17
C ALA A 239 57.99 -30.26 -16.77
N ALA A 240 58.42 -29.29 -15.96
CA ALA A 240 58.67 -27.91 -16.39
C ALA A 240 60.13 -27.60 -16.81
N ALA A 241 60.86 -28.57 -17.37
CA ALA A 241 62.28 -28.40 -17.71
C ALA A 241 62.57 -27.99 -19.16
N GLN A 242 61.57 -27.89 -20.03
CA GLN A 242 61.79 -27.51 -21.45
C GLN A 242 60.63 -26.68 -21.98
N SER A 243 60.63 -25.39 -21.68
CA SER A 243 59.95 -24.41 -22.53
C SER A 243 60.76 -23.12 -22.53
N PRO A 244 61.01 -22.51 -23.69
CA PRO A 244 61.76 -21.26 -23.77
C PRO A 244 61.00 -20.20 -22.97
N ARG A 245 61.75 -19.36 -22.25
CA ARG A 245 61.24 -18.14 -21.62
C ARG A 245 60.47 -17.34 -22.67
N THR A 246 59.15 -17.43 -22.64
CA THR A 246 58.29 -16.44 -23.27
C THR A 246 58.52 -15.16 -22.49
N GLU A 247 59.32 -14.28 -23.07
CA GLU A 247 59.34 -12.86 -22.74
C GLU A 247 57.89 -12.39 -22.58
N MET A 248 57.62 -11.59 -21.56
CA MET A 248 56.32 -10.96 -21.33
C MET A 248 56.04 -10.00 -22.47
N HIS A 249 55.71 -10.53 -23.65
CA HIS A 249 55.10 -9.77 -24.71
C HIS A 249 53.73 -9.39 -24.15
N GLU A 250 53.59 -8.12 -23.84
CA GLU A 250 52.33 -7.39 -23.80
C GLU A 250 51.46 -7.97 -24.93
N SER A 251 50.55 -8.87 -24.57
CA SER A 251 49.76 -9.61 -25.55
C SER A 251 48.91 -8.58 -26.26
N GLU A 252 49.30 -8.19 -27.48
CA GLU A 252 48.48 -7.36 -28.36
C GLU A 252 47.11 -8.02 -28.40
N ILE A 253 46.15 -7.39 -27.73
CA ILE A 253 44.77 -7.88 -27.67
C ILE A 253 44.34 -8.05 -29.12
N SER A 254 43.96 -9.28 -29.49
CA SER A 254 43.61 -9.56 -30.89
C SER A 254 42.50 -8.62 -31.34
N PRO A 255 42.47 -8.20 -32.61
CA PRO A 255 41.41 -7.31 -33.12
C PRO A 255 40.01 -7.87 -32.86
N GLU A 256 39.85 -9.19 -32.92
CA GLU A 256 38.60 -9.90 -32.55
C GLU A 256 38.23 -9.75 -31.07
N ALA A 257 39.22 -9.81 -30.16
CA ALA A 257 38.99 -9.60 -28.73
C ALA A 257 38.72 -8.12 -28.39
N GLN A 258 39.24 -7.18 -29.18
CA GLN A 258 38.91 -5.75 -29.05
C GLN A 258 37.45 -5.49 -29.45
N GLU A 259 36.99 -6.07 -30.55
CA GLU A 259 35.59 -5.97 -30.99
C GLU A 259 34.61 -6.59 -29.97
N GLU A 260 34.96 -7.74 -29.38
CA GLU A 260 34.16 -8.36 -28.29
C GLU A 260 34.06 -7.44 -27.06
N ILE A 261 35.14 -6.75 -26.69
CA ILE A 261 35.15 -5.78 -25.58
C ILE A 261 34.28 -4.58 -25.91
N GLU A 262 34.44 -3.96 -27.09
CA GLU A 262 33.67 -2.79 -27.52
C GLU A 262 32.16 -3.06 -27.46
N LYS A 263 31.73 -4.21 -27.99
CA LYS A 263 30.33 -4.63 -27.94
C LYS A 263 29.81 -4.81 -26.50
N ALA A 264 30.63 -5.37 -25.61
CA ALA A 264 30.24 -5.53 -24.20
C ALA A 264 30.21 -4.19 -23.44
N GLU A 265 31.06 -3.23 -23.82
CA GLU A 265 31.04 -1.86 -23.29
C GLU A 265 29.79 -1.12 -23.72
N ASP A 266 29.41 -1.20 -25.00
CA ASP A 266 28.19 -0.59 -25.54
C ASP A 266 26.93 -1.13 -24.85
N GLU A 267 26.84 -2.45 -24.65
CA GLU A 267 25.72 -3.07 -23.92
C GLU A 267 25.67 -2.58 -22.47
N PHE A 268 26.82 -2.51 -21.78
CA PHE A 268 26.89 -2.01 -20.41
C PHE A 268 26.45 -0.54 -20.29
N VAL A 269 26.88 0.31 -21.22
CA VAL A 269 26.45 1.72 -21.29
C VAL A 269 24.95 1.79 -21.53
N THR A 270 24.44 1.04 -22.51
CA THR A 270 23.00 1.01 -22.87
C THR A 270 22.14 0.60 -21.67
N GLN A 271 22.47 -0.52 -21.01
CA GLN A 271 21.74 -1.00 -19.83
C GLN A 271 21.79 0.02 -18.69
N THR A 272 22.94 0.69 -18.50
CA THR A 272 23.10 1.70 -17.45
C THR A 272 22.23 2.92 -17.72
N GLU A 273 22.20 3.43 -18.95
CA GLU A 273 21.38 4.58 -19.34
C GLU A 273 19.87 4.27 -19.21
N GLU A 274 19.44 3.09 -19.65
CA GLU A 274 18.06 2.64 -19.48
C GLU A 274 17.67 2.54 -18.01
N ALA A 275 18.53 1.93 -17.18
CA ALA A 275 18.28 1.80 -15.75
C ALA A 275 18.21 3.16 -15.04
N VAL A 276 19.08 4.11 -15.39
CA VAL A 276 19.00 5.49 -14.88
C VAL A 276 17.65 6.12 -15.23
N GLY A 277 17.20 6.00 -16.47
CA GLY A 277 15.92 6.52 -16.92
C GLY A 277 14.75 5.93 -16.13
N VAL A 278 14.70 4.61 -15.99
CA VAL A 278 13.66 3.91 -15.22
C VAL A 278 13.68 4.31 -13.75
N MET A 279 14.85 4.36 -13.11
CA MET A 279 14.98 4.72 -11.69
C MET A 279 14.53 6.16 -11.43
N LYS A 280 14.88 7.13 -12.29
CA LYS A 280 14.40 8.51 -12.18
C LYS A 280 12.88 8.59 -12.32
N ASN A 281 12.31 7.93 -13.31
CA ASN A 281 10.85 7.88 -13.50
C ASN A 281 10.12 7.31 -12.28
N VAL A 282 10.70 6.31 -11.61
CA VAL A 282 10.14 5.74 -10.37
C VAL A 282 10.22 6.71 -9.20
N LEU A 283 11.25 7.56 -9.12
CA LEU A 283 11.44 8.53 -8.04
C LEU A 283 10.64 9.82 -8.25
N ASP A 284 10.45 10.24 -9.49
CA ASP A 284 9.80 11.51 -9.85
C ASP A 284 8.27 11.38 -9.98
N THR A 285 7.73 10.18 -9.86
CA THR A 285 6.29 9.95 -9.95
C THR A 285 5.55 10.58 -8.75
N PRO A 286 4.48 11.37 -8.98
CA PRO A 286 3.70 11.98 -7.89
C PRO A 286 2.74 10.98 -7.23
N GLU A 287 2.65 9.75 -7.73
CA GLU A 287 1.65 8.76 -7.31
C GLU A 287 1.68 8.43 -5.80
N PRO A 288 2.83 8.19 -5.14
CA PRO A 288 2.86 7.97 -3.70
C PRO A 288 2.27 9.14 -2.90
N LEU A 289 2.56 10.39 -3.29
CA LEU A 289 2.01 11.56 -2.62
C LEU A 289 0.49 11.65 -2.82
N ARG A 290 0.01 11.36 -4.04
CA ARG A 290 -1.44 11.31 -4.31
C ARG A 290 -2.13 10.23 -3.48
N ASN A 291 -1.54 9.04 -3.39
CA ASN A 291 -2.07 7.95 -2.59
C ASN A 291 -2.14 8.35 -1.10
N LEU A 292 -1.10 9.00 -0.56
CA LEU A 292 -1.12 9.50 0.82
C LEU A 292 -2.22 10.54 1.06
N ALA A 293 -2.46 11.43 0.09
CA ALA A 293 -3.56 12.38 0.18
C ALA A 293 -4.93 11.69 0.25
N GLU A 294 -5.14 10.61 -0.51
CA GLU A 294 -6.37 9.81 -0.45
C GLU A 294 -6.53 9.09 0.90
N LEU A 295 -5.43 8.59 1.49
CA LEU A 295 -5.47 8.01 2.84
C LEU A 295 -5.91 9.04 3.89
N ILE A 296 -5.31 10.24 3.85
CA ILE A 296 -5.64 11.33 4.76
C ILE A 296 -7.10 11.75 4.58
N ALA A 297 -7.56 11.90 3.33
CA ALA A 297 -8.93 12.30 3.03
C ALA A 297 -9.96 11.30 3.58
N ALA A 298 -9.71 9.99 3.38
CA ALA A 298 -10.59 8.95 3.91
C ALA A 298 -10.67 8.98 5.44
N GLN A 299 -9.53 9.12 6.12
CA GLN A 299 -9.47 9.21 7.59
C GLN A 299 -10.18 10.47 8.10
N MET A 300 -9.96 11.62 7.46
CA MET A 300 -10.64 12.87 7.81
C MET A 300 -12.16 12.77 7.66
N GLU A 301 -12.63 12.17 6.56
CA GLU A 301 -14.07 11.99 6.31
C GLU A 301 -14.72 11.14 7.40
N TYR A 302 -14.08 10.03 7.79
CA TYR A 302 -14.56 9.18 8.88
C TYR A 302 -14.62 9.91 10.22
N HIS A 303 -13.51 10.51 10.65
CA HIS A 303 -13.45 11.19 11.94
C HIS A 303 -14.46 12.33 12.03
N LYS A 304 -14.66 13.07 10.93
CA LYS A 304 -15.68 14.11 10.85
C LYS A 304 -17.09 13.54 10.99
N LYS A 305 -17.43 12.47 10.26
CA LYS A 305 -18.75 11.83 10.35
C LYS A 305 -19.02 11.26 11.75
N ALA A 306 -18.03 10.60 12.35
CA ALA A 306 -18.15 10.06 13.70
C ALA A 306 -18.42 11.18 14.72
N TYR A 307 -17.68 12.29 14.62
CA TYR A 307 -17.92 13.48 15.45
C TYR A 307 -19.34 14.03 15.27
N GLU A 308 -19.82 14.19 14.03
CA GLU A 308 -21.16 14.69 13.73
C GLU A 308 -22.25 13.79 14.33
N ILE A 309 -22.12 12.47 14.17
CA ILE A 309 -23.08 11.47 14.69
C ILE A 309 -23.14 11.51 16.22
N LEU A 310 -21.99 11.49 16.90
CA LEU A 310 -21.94 11.48 18.36
C LEU A 310 -22.36 12.83 18.96
N SER A 311 -22.05 13.94 18.28
CA SER A 311 -22.50 15.27 18.69
C SER A 311 -24.01 15.45 18.53
N GLU A 312 -24.62 14.79 17.55
CA GLU A 312 -26.08 14.73 17.39
C GLU A 312 -26.75 13.95 18.54
N LEU A 313 -26.12 12.86 18.99
CA LEU A 313 -26.65 12.01 20.07
C LEU A 313 -26.48 12.65 21.46
N ALA A 314 -25.34 13.29 21.73
CA ALA A 314 -24.95 13.71 23.08
C ALA A 314 -26.03 14.51 23.84
N PRO A 315 -26.67 15.55 23.25
CA PRO A 315 -27.72 16.31 23.94
C PRO A 315 -28.94 15.46 24.32
N THR A 316 -29.22 14.41 23.56
CA THR A 316 -30.33 13.50 23.86
C THR A 316 -30.04 12.67 25.11
N ILE A 317 -28.81 12.20 25.26
CA ILE A 317 -28.39 11.43 26.44
C ILE A 317 -28.32 12.34 27.67
N GLU A 318 -27.78 13.56 27.52
CA GLU A 318 -27.76 14.58 28.57
C GLU A 318 -29.18 14.92 29.05
N GLY A 319 -30.13 15.07 28.12
CA GLY A 319 -31.54 15.30 28.46
C GLY A 319 -32.14 14.18 29.32
N LEU A 320 -31.95 12.92 28.90
CA LEU A 320 -32.41 11.74 29.66
C LEU A 320 -31.78 11.66 31.05
N GLN A 321 -30.49 12.00 31.16
CA GLN A 321 -29.79 12.06 32.45
C GLN A 321 -30.43 13.09 33.38
N VAL A 322 -30.62 14.33 32.90
CA VAL A 322 -31.18 15.42 33.70
C VAL A 322 -32.61 15.10 34.15
N GLU A 323 -33.43 14.52 33.27
CA GLU A 323 -34.78 14.08 33.60
C GLU A 323 -34.77 13.00 34.70
N GLN A 324 -33.87 12.02 34.59
CA GLN A 324 -33.73 10.96 35.59
C GLN A 324 -33.26 11.50 36.95
N GLU A 325 -32.31 12.43 36.96
CA GLU A 325 -31.83 13.11 38.17
C GLU A 325 -32.96 13.93 38.84
N ALA A 326 -33.76 14.64 38.05
CA ALA A 326 -34.91 15.40 38.54
C ALA A 326 -36.00 14.49 39.12
N SER A 327 -36.36 13.41 38.45
CA SER A 327 -37.31 12.41 38.95
C SER A 327 -36.84 11.76 40.24
N ARG A 328 -35.52 11.49 40.37
CA ARG A 328 -34.95 10.96 41.61
C ARG A 328 -34.99 11.97 42.75
N ALA A 329 -34.77 13.25 42.48
CA ALA A 329 -34.81 14.30 43.50
C ALA A 329 -36.25 14.64 43.97
N ALA A 330 -37.25 14.36 43.14
CA ALA A 330 -38.66 14.60 43.45
C ALA A 330 -39.34 13.49 44.28
N ASN A 331 -38.70 12.32 44.40
CA ASN A 331 -39.15 11.16 45.17
C ASN A 331 -38.42 11.05 46.51
#